data_AF-A0A2J8SB56-F1
#
_entry.id   AF-A0A2J8SB56-F1
#
_cell.length_a   1.000
_cell.length_b   1.000
_cell.length_c   1.000
_cell.angle_alpha   90.00
_cell.angle_beta   90.00
_cell.angle_gamma   90.00
#
_symmetry.space_group_name_H-M   'P 1'
#
loop_
_entity.id
_entity.type
_entity.pdbx_description
1 polymer ?
#
loop_
_entity_poly.entity_id
_entity_poly.type
_entity_poly.pdbx_seq_one_letter_code
_entity_poly.pdbx_strand_id
1 'polypeptide(L)'
;VGTLQSPGAIYAASKLSYFDKMRNEMPMTLPKTTLETLKHKINPSAGEAFPQAVDVLLYTPGHLDPAEKVEDAHPKLWCALSEGKVTVFDASSWTIHQHCFKVGTAKVVST
;
A
#
# COMPACT_ATOMS: atom_id res chain seq x y z
N VAL A 1 25.16 -19.48 -23.02
CA VAL A 1 24.33 -18.61 -22.16
C VAL A 1 24.66 -18.96 -20.71
N GLY A 2 25.69 -18.35 -20.15
CA GLY A 2 26.16 -18.61 -18.79
C GLY A 2 25.74 -17.46 -17.89
N THR A 3 24.84 -17.71 -16.94
CA THR A 3 24.56 -16.75 -15.89
C THR A 3 25.76 -16.73 -14.95
N LEU A 4 26.29 -15.54 -14.67
CA LEU A 4 27.34 -15.36 -13.66
C LEU A 4 26.74 -15.79 -12.31
N GLN A 5 27.06 -17.02 -11.89
CA GLN A 5 26.82 -17.54 -10.54
C GLN A 5 27.75 -16.82 -9.56
N SER A 6 27.63 -15.49 -9.50
CA SER A 6 28.35 -14.72 -8.50
C SER A 6 27.78 -15.10 -7.13
N PRO A 7 28.61 -15.16 -6.07
CA PRO A 7 28.14 -15.42 -4.72
C PRO A 7 27.00 -14.47 -4.29
N GLY A 8 27.00 -13.23 -4.78
CA GLY A 8 25.94 -12.26 -4.56
C GLY A 8 24.60 -12.63 -5.23
N ALA A 9 24.63 -13.12 -6.48
CA ALA A 9 23.42 -13.58 -7.18
C ALA A 9 22.83 -14.83 -6.53
N ILE A 10 23.68 -15.77 -6.11
CA ILE A 10 23.25 -16.96 -5.36
C ILE A 10 22.63 -16.55 -4.02
N TYR A 11 23.29 -15.67 -3.26
CA TYR A 11 22.79 -15.20 -1.96
C TYR A 11 21.43 -14.49 -2.10
N ALA A 12 21.27 -13.63 -3.11
CA ALA A 12 20.01 -12.96 -3.39
C ALA A 12 18.91 -13.97 -3.76
N ALA A 13 19.19 -14.93 -4.64
CA ALA A 13 18.25 -15.99 -5.00
C ALA A 13 17.85 -16.86 -3.78
N SER A 14 18.81 -17.18 -2.91
CA SER A 14 18.53 -17.92 -1.67
C SER A 14 17.60 -17.13 -0.74
N LYS A 15 17.82 -15.82 -0.55
CA LYS A 15 16.93 -14.97 0.24
C LYS A 15 15.51 -14.91 -0.35
N LEU A 16 15.39 -14.74 -1.66
CA LEU A 16 14.09 -14.73 -2.35
C LEU A 16 13.36 -16.07 -2.19
N SER A 17 14.07 -17.20 -2.36
CA SER A 17 13.48 -18.53 -2.16
C SER A 17 13.03 -18.78 -0.72
N TYR A 18 13.71 -18.21 0.28
CA TYR A 18 13.30 -18.29 1.68
C TYR A 18 11.99 -17.53 1.92
N PHE A 19 11.82 -16.35 1.33
CA PHE A 19 10.56 -15.61 1.42
C PHE A 19 9.40 -16.32 0.72
N ASP A 20 9.64 -16.87 -0.48
CA ASP A 20 8.63 -17.67 -1.17
C ASP A 20 8.25 -18.92 -0.37
N LYS A 21 9.22 -19.60 0.24
CA LYS A 21 8.96 -20.71 1.16
C LYS A 21 8.15 -20.26 2.36
N MET A 22 8.50 -19.17 3.02
CA MET A 22 7.70 -18.66 4.14
C MET A 22 6.26 -18.33 3.73
N ARG A 23 6.05 -17.77 2.53
CA ARG A 23 4.72 -17.46 2.02
C ARG A 23 3.89 -18.71 1.67
N ASN A 24 4.54 -19.75 1.16
CA ASN A 24 3.88 -20.95 0.63
C ASN A 24 3.78 -22.10 1.64
N GLU A 25 4.81 -22.31 2.47
CA GLU A 25 4.92 -23.40 3.46
C GLU A 25 4.35 -23.01 4.82
N MET A 26 4.32 -21.70 5.13
CA MET A 26 3.64 -21.16 6.29
C MET A 26 2.46 -20.35 5.78
N PRO A 27 1.28 -20.97 5.53
CA PRO A 27 0.07 -20.18 5.59
C PRO A 27 0.11 -19.57 6.98
N MET A 28 0.41 -18.26 7.06
CA MET A 28 0.19 -17.49 8.28
C MET A 28 -1.29 -17.67 8.55
N THR A 29 -1.64 -18.68 9.35
CA THR A 29 -3.01 -18.99 9.75
C THR A 29 -3.40 -17.89 10.71
N LEU A 30 -3.73 -16.75 10.10
CA LEU A 30 -4.27 -15.61 10.79
C LEU A 30 -5.51 -16.12 11.54
N PRO A 31 -5.65 -15.78 12.84
CA PRO A 31 -6.84 -16.11 13.59
C PRO A 31 -8.09 -15.72 12.79
N LYS A 32 -9.16 -16.51 12.90
CA LYS A 32 -10.41 -16.25 12.16
C LYS A 32 -10.90 -14.82 12.37
N THR A 33 -10.79 -14.31 13.61
CA THR A 33 -11.10 -12.92 13.96
C THR A 33 -10.27 -11.91 13.17
N THR A 34 -9.00 -12.19 12.92
CA THR A 34 -8.12 -11.34 12.12
C THR A 34 -8.50 -11.37 10.64
N LEU A 35 -8.84 -12.53 10.10
CA LEU A 35 -9.35 -12.65 8.71
C LEU A 35 -10.69 -11.94 8.53
N GLU A 36 -11.56 -12.01 9.53
CA GLU A 36 -12.87 -11.33 9.52
C GLU A 36 -12.76 -9.82 9.68
N THR A 37 -11.70 -9.33 10.33
CA THR A 37 -11.46 -7.90 10.54
C THR A 37 -10.66 -7.28 9.40
N LEU A 38 -9.59 -7.93 8.95
CA LEU A 38 -8.71 -7.47 7.86
C LEU A 38 -9.19 -7.97 6.49
N LYS A 39 -10.40 -7.54 6.11
CA LYS A 39 -11.04 -7.96 4.86
C LYS A 39 -10.54 -7.23 3.61
N HIS A 40 -10.08 -6.01 3.79
CA HIS A 40 -9.75 -5.12 2.68
C HIS A 40 -8.24 -4.90 2.63
N LYS A 41 -7.66 -5.11 1.45
CA LYS A 41 -6.24 -4.91 1.19
C LYS A 41 -6.09 -3.82 0.14
N ILE A 42 -5.38 -2.76 0.49
CA ILE A 42 -4.98 -1.71 -0.44
C ILE A 42 -3.51 -1.88 -0.84
N ASN A 43 -3.18 -1.42 -2.04
CA ASN A 43 -1.79 -1.28 -2.49
C ASN A 43 -1.55 0.19 -2.88
N PRO A 44 -0.99 1.01 -1.99
CA PRO A 44 -0.69 2.40 -2.30
C PRO A 44 0.28 2.56 -3.49
N SER A 45 1.14 1.58 -3.74
CA SER A 45 2.07 1.56 -4.88
C SER A 45 1.49 0.92 -6.14
N ALA A 46 0.17 0.70 -6.21
CA ALA A 46 -0.47 0.15 -7.40
C ALA A 46 -0.19 1.04 -8.63
N GLY A 47 0.38 0.46 -9.69
CA GLY A 47 0.78 1.19 -10.90
C GLY A 47 2.19 1.79 -10.88
N GLU A 48 2.92 1.68 -9.76
CA GLU A 48 4.33 2.07 -9.69
C GLU A 48 5.25 0.95 -10.16
N ALA A 49 6.41 1.32 -10.73
CA ALA A 49 7.42 0.36 -11.16
C ALA A 49 8.08 -0.38 -9.97
N PHE A 50 8.10 0.24 -8.80
CA PHE A 50 8.69 -0.29 -7.57
C PHE A 50 7.82 0.04 -6.35
N PRO A 51 7.86 -0.76 -5.27
CA PRO A 51 7.22 -0.42 -4.02
C PRO A 51 7.71 0.94 -3.49
N GLN A 52 6.76 1.80 -3.12
CA GLN A 52 7.02 3.12 -2.55
C GLN A 52 6.80 3.09 -1.04
N ALA A 53 7.60 3.85 -0.29
CA ALA A 53 7.36 4.04 1.14
C ALA A 53 6.10 4.88 1.33
N VAL A 54 5.30 4.56 2.36
CA VAL A 54 4.19 5.39 2.81
C VAL A 54 4.72 6.30 3.91
N ASP A 55 4.80 7.60 3.63
CA ASP A 55 5.29 8.61 4.57
C ASP A 55 4.17 9.04 5.53
N VAL A 56 2.94 9.17 5.03
CA VAL A 56 1.76 9.57 5.81
C VAL A 56 0.54 8.78 5.37
N LEU A 57 -0.27 8.36 6.35
CA LEU A 57 -1.58 7.77 6.15
C LEU A 57 -2.63 8.58 6.90
N LEU A 58 -3.60 9.15 6.20
CA LEU A 58 -4.65 9.97 6.79
C LEU A 58 -6.04 9.45 6.38
N TYR A 59 -6.89 9.20 7.36
CA TYR A 59 -8.29 8.88 7.15
C TYR A 59 -9.15 10.13 7.37
N THR A 60 -9.96 10.49 6.37
CA THR A 60 -10.99 11.53 6.51
C THR A 60 -12.35 10.85 6.55
N PRO A 61 -13.08 10.91 7.68
CA PRO A 61 -14.42 10.37 7.78
C PRO A 61 -15.36 10.99 6.73
N GLY A 62 -16.30 10.19 6.25
CA GLY A 62 -17.40 10.66 5.42
C GLY A 62 -18.49 11.32 6.27
N HIS A 63 -19.46 11.95 5.61
CA HIS A 63 -20.61 12.52 6.29
C HIS A 63 -21.67 11.45 6.57
N LEU A 64 -22.24 11.46 7.77
CA LEU A 64 -23.22 10.46 8.22
C LEU A 64 -24.67 10.87 7.95
N ASP A 65 -24.95 12.16 7.70
CA ASP A 65 -26.29 12.67 7.45
C ASP A 65 -26.68 12.54 5.96
N PRO A 66 -27.71 11.74 5.61
CA PRO A 66 -28.23 11.67 4.25
C PRO A 66 -28.87 12.98 3.75
N ALA A 67 -29.18 13.92 4.65
CA ALA A 67 -29.79 15.21 4.31
C ALA A 67 -28.78 16.24 3.79
N GLU A 68 -27.50 16.12 4.16
CA GLU A 68 -26.43 16.94 3.60
C GLU A 68 -25.99 16.37 2.25
N LYS A 69 -26.53 16.94 1.17
CA LYS A 69 -26.07 16.64 -0.20
C LYS A 69 -24.74 17.35 -0.49
N VAL A 70 -23.69 16.95 0.20
CA VAL A 70 -22.32 17.28 -0.20
C VAL A 70 -21.94 16.28 -1.29
N GLU A 71 -21.50 16.80 -2.45
CA GLU A 71 -21.17 16.02 -3.65
C GLU A 71 -20.06 14.96 -3.42
N ASP A 72 -19.38 15.02 -2.28
CA ASP A 72 -18.23 14.21 -1.93
C ASP A 72 -18.23 13.85 -0.42
N ALA A 73 -19.31 13.20 0.02
CA ALA A 73 -19.51 12.79 1.41
C ALA A 73 -18.84 11.44 1.76
N HIS A 74 -18.13 10.80 0.82
CA HIS A 74 -17.54 9.48 1.06
C HIS A 74 -16.30 9.57 1.96
N PRO A 75 -16.08 8.59 2.85
CA PRO A 75 -14.85 8.52 3.62
C PRO A 75 -13.67 8.29 2.67
N LYS A 76 -12.53 8.91 2.97
CA LYS A 76 -11.31 8.79 2.14
C LYS A 76 -10.12 8.35 2.96
N LEU A 77 -9.25 7.60 2.30
CA LEU A 77 -7.94 7.26 2.81
C LEU A 77 -6.87 7.85 1.90
N TRP A 78 -6.09 8.77 2.46
CA TRP A 78 -5.02 9.47 1.79
C TRP A 78 -3.70 8.79 2.12
N CYS A 79 -3.00 8.33 1.09
CA CYS A 79 -1.68 7.73 1.20
C CYS A 79 -0.66 8.68 0.57
N ALA A 80 0.13 9.37 1.38
CA ALA A 80 1.30 10.10 0.90
C ALA A 80 2.46 9.11 0.76
N LEU A 81 2.97 9.01 -0.45
CA LEU A 81 4.12 8.20 -0.82
C LEU A 81 5.37 9.07 -0.91
N SER A 82 6.52 8.40 -0.90
CA SER A 82 7.80 9.04 -1.18
C SER A 82 7.76 9.89 -2.45
N GLU A 83 8.59 10.92 -2.46
CA GLU A 83 8.70 11.89 -3.57
C GLU A 83 7.49 12.82 -3.76
N GLY A 84 6.63 12.94 -2.73
CA GLY A 84 5.50 13.86 -2.71
C GLY A 84 4.34 13.42 -3.59
N LYS A 85 4.26 12.12 -3.88
CA LYS A 85 3.15 11.50 -4.59
C LYS A 85 2.03 11.16 -3.60
N VAL A 86 0.77 11.33 -4.01
CA VAL A 86 -0.39 11.01 -3.18
C VAL A 86 -1.36 10.12 -3.96
N THR A 87 -1.85 9.07 -3.30
CA THR A 87 -2.93 8.21 -3.78
C THR A 87 -4.10 8.31 -2.81
N VAL A 88 -5.31 8.49 -3.35
CA VAL A 88 -6.53 8.61 -2.55
C VAL A 88 -7.43 7.43 -2.87
N PHE A 89 -7.84 6.71 -1.82
CA PHE A 89 -8.82 5.64 -1.89
C PHE A 89 -10.15 6.14 -1.35
N ASP A 90 -11.24 5.74 -2.00
CA ASP A 90 -12.56 5.75 -1.38
C ASP A 90 -12.56 4.63 -0.33
N ALA A 91 -12.70 4.98 0.95
CA ALA A 91 -12.62 4.03 2.06
C ALA A 91 -13.93 3.24 2.27
N SER A 92 -14.99 3.54 1.52
CA SER A 92 -16.22 2.75 1.50
C SER A 92 -16.14 1.59 0.50
N SER A 93 -15.53 1.83 -0.66
CA SER A 93 -15.37 0.83 -1.73
C SER A 93 -13.97 0.23 -1.83
N TRP A 94 -12.97 0.85 -1.18
CA TRP A 94 -11.54 0.56 -1.28
C TRP A 94 -10.97 0.67 -2.69
N THR A 95 -11.64 1.45 -3.55
CA THR A 95 -11.20 1.73 -4.92
C THR A 95 -10.36 3.00 -4.97
N ILE A 96 -9.53 3.11 -6.00
CA ILE A 96 -8.71 4.30 -6.21
C ILE A 96 -9.62 5.42 -6.69
N HIS A 97 -9.78 6.44 -5.86
CA HIS A 97 -10.57 7.63 -6.18
C HIS A 97 -9.71 8.64 -6.97
N GLN A 98 -8.45 8.83 -6.58
CA GLN A 98 -7.47 9.62 -7.33
C GLN A 98 -6.11 8.93 -7.33
N HIS A 99 -5.54 8.72 -8.51
CA HIS A 99 -4.30 7.98 -8.68
C HIS A 99 -3.08 8.91 -8.70
N CYS A 100 -2.16 8.67 -7.76
CA CYS A 100 -0.74 9.04 -7.83
C CYS A 100 -0.40 10.44 -8.38
N PHE A 101 -1.08 11.49 -7.89
CA PHE A 101 -0.77 12.86 -8.30
C PHE A 101 0.36 13.43 -7.43
N LYS A 102 1.15 14.34 -8.01
CA LYS A 102 2.30 14.95 -7.33
C LYS A 102 1.85 16.24 -6.63
N VAL A 103 1.99 16.28 -5.31
CA VAL A 103 1.56 17.41 -4.46
C VAL A 103 2.74 18.32 -4.10
N GLY A 104 3.98 17.87 -4.32
CA GLY A 104 5.18 18.67 -4.14
C GLY A 104 6.47 17.86 -4.24
N THR A 105 7.62 18.47 -3.89
CA THR A 105 8.92 17.79 -3.80
C THR A 105 9.53 17.86 -2.40
N ALA A 106 8.79 18.40 -1.42
CA ALA A 106 9.27 18.56 -0.06
C ALA A 106 9.38 17.18 0.61
N LYS A 107 10.57 16.86 1.14
CA LYS A 107 10.79 15.72 2.02
C LYS A 107 10.86 16.22 3.46
N VAL A 108 10.15 15.54 4.37
CA VAL A 108 10.39 15.73 5.81
C VAL A 108 11.75 15.11 6.12
N VAL A 109 12.75 15.95 6.41
CA VAL A 109 14.06 15.47 6.84
C VAL A 109 13.98 15.27 8.35
N SER A 110 13.97 14.02 8.81
CA SER A 110 14.17 13.74 10.23
C SER A 110 15.62 14.13 10.58
N THR A 111 15.77 15.08 11.50
CA THR A 111 17.06 15.51 12.05
C THR A 111 17.40 14.72 13.30
#